data_AF-A0A7X7NEY5-F1
#
_entry.id   AF-A0A7X7NEY5-F1
#
_cell.length_a   1.000
_cell.length_b   1.000
_cell.length_c   1.000
_cell.angle_alpha   90.00
_cell.angle_beta   90.00
_cell.angle_gamma   90.00
#
_symmetry.space_group_name_H-M   'P 1'
#
loop_
_entity.id
_entity.type
_entity.pdbx_description
1 polymer ?
#
loop_
_entity_poly.entity_id
_entity_poly.type
_entity_poly.pdbx_seq_one_letter_code
_entity_poly.pdbx_strand_id
1 'polypeptide(L)' 'MIPADLPLAMKVDQDKKCPYCAETVKKEAIICKHCGKELSAEKEPSEIA' A
#
# COMPACT_ATOMS: atom_id res chain seq x y z
N MET A 1 11.68 -34.79 11.08
CA MET A 1 11.27 -34.26 9.76
C MET A 1 10.56 -32.95 10.05
N ILE A 2 11.21 -31.82 9.77
CA ILE A 2 10.78 -30.47 10.19
C ILE A 2 9.69 -30.01 9.22
N PRO A 3 8.47 -29.68 9.67
CA PRO A 3 7.43 -29.19 8.77
C PRO A 3 7.85 -27.83 8.20
N ALA A 4 7.89 -27.74 6.87
CA ALA A 4 8.28 -26.57 6.10
C ALA A 4 7.13 -25.55 5.98
N ASP A 5 6.37 -25.32 7.06
CA ASP A 5 5.30 -24.34 7.10
C ASP A 5 5.79 -23.07 7.83
N LEU A 6 6.62 -22.31 7.13
CA LEU A 6 6.79 -20.90 7.44
C LEU A 6 6.09 -20.12 6.33
N PRO A 7 4.86 -19.59 6.56
CA PRO A 7 4.19 -18.77 5.57
C PRO A 7 4.98 -17.47 5.48
N LEU A 8 5.85 -17.41 4.47
CA LEU A 8 6.69 -16.27 4.17
C LEU A 8 5.81 -15.05 3.92
N ALA A 9 5.75 -14.19 4.94
CA ALA A 9 5.47 -12.78 4.87
C ALA A 9 4.23 -12.40 4.03
N MET A 10 3.10 -12.26 4.74
CA MET A 10 2.00 -11.38 4.33
C MET A 10 2.57 -9.96 4.15
N LYS A 11 3.14 -9.68 2.99
CA LYS A 11 3.49 -8.32 2.59
C LYS A 11 2.19 -7.62 2.29
N VAL A 12 1.70 -6.84 3.25
CA VAL A 12 0.65 -5.86 2.99
C VAL A 12 1.26 -4.88 2.00
N ASP A 13 0.82 -4.92 0.75
CA ASP A 13 1.26 -3.98 -0.27
C ASP A 13 0.77 -2.58 0.14
N GLN A 14 1.62 -1.83 0.85
CA GLN A 14 1.34 -0.48 1.34
C GLN A 14 1.54 0.59 0.25
N ASP A 15 1.63 0.19 -1.01
CA ASP A 15 1.89 1.04 -2.16
C ASP A 15 0.80 0.87 -3.22
N LYS A 16 0.43 1.96 -3.89
CA LYS A 16 -0.52 2.03 -5.01
C LYS A 16 0.11 2.79 -6.17
N LYS A 17 -0.41 2.61 -7.39
CA LYS A 17 -0.01 3.43 -8.53
C LYS A 17 -0.87 4.69 -8.62
N CYS A 18 -0.23 5.82 -8.89
CA CYS A 18 -0.91 7.08 -9.18
C CYS A 18 -1.67 6.95 -10.52
N PRO A 19 -2.99 7.19 -10.56
CA PRO A 19 -3.79 7.08 -11.79
C PRO A 19 -3.48 8.20 -12.82
N TYR A 20 -2.71 9.22 -12.42
CA TYR A 20 -2.42 10.37 -13.26
C TYR A 20 -1.04 10.35 -13.90
N CYS A 21 -0.02 9.87 -13.19
CA CYS A 21 1.36 9.80 -13.71
C CYS A 21 1.94 8.39 -13.70
N ALA A 22 1.17 7.38 -13.29
CA ALA A 22 1.57 5.97 -13.20
C ALA A 22 2.72 5.64 -12.24
N GLU A 23 3.23 6.62 -11.48
CA GLU A 23 4.26 6.41 -10.46
C GLU A 23 3.72 5.66 -9.23
N THR A 24 4.59 4.89 -8.59
CA THR A 24 4.29 4.19 -7.34
C THR A 24 4.32 5.16 -6.15
N VAL A 25 3.27 5.17 -5.35
CA VAL A 25 3.07 6.05 -4.19
C VAL A 25 2.48 5.26 -3.04
N LYS A 26 2.66 5.72 -1.80
CA LYS A 26 2.07 5.04 -0.64
C LYS A 26 0.54 4.95 -0.76
N LYS A 27 -0.05 3.87 -0.26
CA LYS A 27 -1.51 3.67 -0.21
C LYS A 27 -2.18 4.81 0.57
N GLU A 28 -1.52 5.25 1.64
CA GLU A 28 -1.92 6.40 2.49
C GLU A 28 -1.65 7.77 1.86
N ALA A 29 -0.96 7.84 0.70
CA ALA A 29 -0.67 9.12 0.06
C ALA A 29 -1.97 9.79 -0.41
N ILE A 30 -2.22 10.98 0.12
CA ILE A 30 -3.30 11.89 -0.29
C ILE A 30 -2.88 12.73 -1.50
N ILE A 31 -1.58 12.96 -1.69
CA ILE A 31 -1.05 13.75 -2.81
C ILE A 31 0.16 13.01 -3.40
N CYS A 32 0.19 12.89 -4.73
CA CYS A 32 1.31 12.32 -5.45
C CYS A 32 2.51 13.26 -5.38
N LYS A 33 3.64 12.79 -4.84
CA LYS A 33 4.88 13.58 -4.72
C LYS A 33 5.56 13.87 -6.07
N HIS A 34 5.18 13.12 -7.10
CA HIS A 34 5.80 13.18 -8.43
C HIS A 34 5.07 14.19 -9.33
N CYS A 35 3.74 14.17 -9.33
CA CYS A 35 2.94 15.05 -10.19
C CYS A 35 2.12 16.11 -9.43
N GLY A 36 2.04 16.03 -8.09
CA GLY A 36 1.31 16.99 -7.26
C GLY A 36 -0.22 16.84 -7.27
N LYS A 37 -0.77 15.78 -7.89
CA LYS A 37 -2.23 15.56 -7.91
C LYS A 37 -2.72 14.86 -6.64
N GLU A 38 -3.92 15.21 -6.25
CA GLU A 38 -4.67 14.57 -5.16
C GLU A 38 -5.04 13.13 -5.51
N LEU A 39 -4.80 12.23 -4.57
CA LEU A 39 -5.08 10.81 -4.62
C LEU A 39 -6.01 10.52 -3.44
N SER A 40 -7.27 10.15 -3.66
CA SER A 40 -8.15 9.78 -2.55
C SER A 40 -7.51 8.65 -1.74
N ALA A 41 -7.28 8.92 -0.45
CA ALA A 41 -6.90 7.93 0.53
C ALA A 41 -8.14 7.68 1.39
N GLU A 42 -8.91 6.65 1.02
CA GLU A 42 -9.92 6.11 1.92
C GLU A 42 -9.14 5.57 3.12
N LYS A 43 -9.37 6.12 4.31
CA LYS A 43 -8.77 5.59 5.53
C LYS A 43 -9.25 4.15 5.63
N GLU A 44 -8.31 3.21 5.68
CA GLU A 44 -8.57 1.84 6.14
C GLU A 44 -8.09 1.76 7.59
N PRO A 45 -8.89 2.19 8.58
CA PRO A 45 -8.57 1.98 9.97
C PRO A 45 -9.07 0.59 10.38
N SER A 46 -8.24 -0.45 10.33
CA SER A 46 -8.47 -1.62 11.19
C SER A 46 -7.34 -2.66 11.14
N GLU A 47 -6.23 -2.39 11.80
CA GLU A 47 -5.75 -3.34 12.80
C GLU A 47 -6.49 -2.96 14.09
N ILE A 48 -7.67 -3.53 14.32
CA ILE A 48 -8.33 -3.48 15.63
C ILE A 48 -8.67 -4.93 15.99
N ALA A 49 -8.00 -5.40 17.05
CA ALA A 49 -8.18 -6.64 17.83
C ALA A 49 -7.61 -7.94 17.24
#